data_AF-A0A1F0A6D5-F1
#
_entry.id   AF-A0A1F0A6D5-F1
#
_cell.length_a   1.000
_cell.length_b   1.000
_cell.length_c   1.000
_cell.angle_alpha   90.00
_cell.angle_beta   90.00
_cell.angle_gamma   90.00
#
_symmetry.space_group_name_H-M   'P 1'
#
loop_
_entity.id
_entity.type
_entity.pdbx_description
1 polymer ?
#
loop_
_entity_poly.entity_id
_entity_poly.type
_entity_poly.pdbx_seq_one_letter_code
_entity_poly.pdbx_strand_id
1 'polypeptide(L)'
;MIDKDQIIKAQQEKIKRIEQLQEELHKLYMLGLLTVNILGLPDELKISMNTIHDISHAIKDVLDGMSPREAIGKNMTEDDEEEE
;
A
#
# COMPACT_ATOMS: atom_id res chain seq x y z
N MET A 1 -4.50 -0.55 37.84
CA MET A 1 -3.90 -1.52 36.91
C MET A 1 -4.31 -1.11 35.51
N ILE A 2 -3.38 -1.06 34.56
CA ILE A 2 -3.71 -0.85 33.16
C ILE A 2 -4.40 -2.12 32.65
N ASP A 3 -5.56 -1.96 32.02
CA ASP A 3 -6.31 -3.06 31.41
C ASP A 3 -5.62 -3.47 30.11
N LYS A 4 -4.88 -4.58 30.16
CA LYS A 4 -4.14 -5.10 29.01
C LYS A 4 -5.06 -5.50 27.87
N ASP A 5 -6.28 -5.96 28.17
CA ASP A 5 -7.24 -6.40 27.16
C ASP A 5 -7.78 -5.21 26.37
N GLN A 6 -8.02 -4.09 27.04
CA GLN A 6 -8.37 -2.83 26.36
C GLN A 6 -7.26 -2.34 25.44
N ILE A 7 -5.99 -2.45 25.85
CA ILE A 7 -4.85 -2.07 25.00
C ILE A 7 -4.77 -2.98 23.78
N ILE A 8 -4.86 -4.29 23.95
CA ILE A 8 -4.81 -5.26 22.84
C ILE A 8 -5.93 -4.97 21.85
N LYS A 9 -7.16 -4.79 22.33
CA LYS A 9 -8.31 -4.45 21.49
C LYS A 9 -8.08 -3.15 20.71
N ALA A 10 -7.59 -2.11 21.38
CA ALA A 10 -7.31 -0.83 20.73
C ALA A 10 -6.22 -0.93 19.65
N GLN A 11 -5.21 -1.79 19.83
CA GLN A 11 -4.19 -2.04 18.81
C GLN A 11 -4.74 -2.86 17.63
N GLN A 12 -5.55 -3.89 17.89
CA GLN A 12 -6.22 -4.66 16.83
C GLN A 12 -7.14 -3.78 15.96
N GLU A 13 -7.89 -2.86 16.58
CA GLU A 13 -8.70 -1.89 15.84
C GLU A 13 -7.87 -0.90 15.01
N LYS A 14 -6.64 -0.58 15.43
CA LYS A 14 -5.72 0.21 14.60
C LYS A 14 -5.20 -0.60 13.42
N ILE A 15 -4.77 -1.84 13.64
CA ILE A 15 -4.30 -2.76 12.59
C ILE A 15 -5.41 -2.95 11.53
N LYS A 16 -6.64 -3.22 11.95
CA LYS A 16 -7.78 -3.35 11.03
C LYS A 16 -8.02 -2.12 10.16
N ARG A 17 -7.85 -0.91 10.72
CA ARG A 17 -7.97 0.33 9.94
C ARG A 17 -6.82 0.50 8.94
N ILE A 18 -5.63 0.00 9.25
CA ILE A 18 -4.48 0.00 8.34
C ILE A 18 -4.68 -1.04 7.23
N GLU A 19 -5.22 -2.23 7.53
CA GLU A 19 -5.64 -3.23 6.52
C GLU A 19 -6.67 -2.63 5.55
N GLN A 20 -7.68 -1.93 6.08
CA GLN A 20 -8.67 -1.23 5.25
C GLN A 20 -8.03 -0.16 4.37
N LEU A 21 -7.12 0.65 4.92
CA LEU A 21 -6.36 1.63 4.16
C LEU A 21 -5.55 0.97 3.03
N GLN A 22 -4.89 -0.16 3.32
CA GLN A 22 -4.14 -0.94 2.32
C GLN A 22 -5.05 -1.36 1.16
N GLU A 23 -6.22 -1.93 1.45
CA GLU A 23 -7.18 -2.33 0.43
C GLU A 23 -7.73 -1.14 -0.37
N GLU A 24 -8.04 -0.02 0.29
CA GLU A 24 -8.57 1.18 -0.37
C GLU A 24 -7.55 1.80 -1.32
N LEU A 25 -6.27 1.87 -0.92
CA LEU A 25 -5.19 2.33 -1.80
C LEU A 25 -5.01 1.42 -3.02
N HIS A 26 -5.03 0.10 -2.83
CA HIS A 26 -4.93 -0.85 -3.93
C HIS A 26 -6.13 -0.74 -4.90
N LYS A 27 -7.34 -0.57 -4.38
CA LYS A 27 -8.55 -0.32 -5.20
C LYS A 27 -8.47 1.02 -5.95
N LEU A 28 -7.96 2.06 -5.29
CA LEU A 28 -7.78 3.39 -5.89
C LEU A 28 -6.80 3.34 -7.07
N TYR A 29 -5.67 2.64 -6.91
CA TYR A 29 -4.74 2.36 -8.00
C TYR A 29 -5.45 1.70 -9.19
N MET A 30 -6.17 0.60 -8.96
CA MET A 30 -6.84 -0.15 -10.03
C MET A 30 -7.86 0.71 -10.78
N LEU A 31 -8.67 1.48 -10.05
CA LEU A 31 -9.66 2.38 -10.64
C LEU A 31 -9.01 3.53 -11.42
N GLY A 32 -7.94 4.12 -10.86
CA GLY A 32 -7.23 5.21 -11.50
C GLY A 32 -6.55 4.77 -12.79
N LEU A 33 -5.85 3.63 -12.78
CA LEU A 33 -5.22 3.06 -13.97
C LEU A 33 -6.25 2.72 -15.05
N LEU A 34 -7.40 2.13 -14.67
CA LEU A 34 -8.52 1.90 -15.58
C LEU A 34 -9.03 3.20 -16.20
N THR A 35 -9.19 4.25 -15.40
CA THR A 35 -9.66 5.57 -15.86
C THR A 35 -8.70 6.20 -16.85
N VAL A 36 -7.39 6.16 -16.56
CA VAL A 36 -6.34 6.64 -17.45
C VAL A 36 -6.40 5.93 -18.80
N ASN A 37 -6.52 4.59 -18.78
CA ASN A 37 -6.57 3.79 -20.00
C ASN A 37 -7.86 4.00 -20.82
N ILE A 38 -9.02 4.08 -20.17
CA ILE A 38 -10.31 4.25 -20.87
C ILE A 38 -10.42 5.64 -21.50
N LEU A 39 -9.99 6.68 -20.80
CA LEU A 39 -10.14 8.07 -21.25
C LEU A 39 -8.95 8.57 -22.07
N GLY A 40 -7.90 7.75 -22.24
CA GLY A 40 -6.67 8.14 -22.94
C GLY A 40 -5.97 9.33 -22.27
N LEU A 41 -5.91 9.35 -20.94
CA LEU A 41 -5.26 10.41 -20.18
C LEU A 41 -3.72 10.31 -20.27
N PRO A 42 -2.97 11.38 -19.93
CA PRO A 42 -1.52 11.38 -20.00
C PRO A 42 -0.87 10.26 -19.17
N ASP A 43 0.18 9.64 -19.72
CA ASP A 43 0.85 8.48 -19.12
C ASP A 43 1.58 8.84 -17.81
N GLU A 44 1.90 10.11 -17.58
CA GLU A 44 2.47 10.59 -16.32
C GLU A 44 1.53 10.32 -15.12
N LEU A 45 0.22 10.20 -15.37
CA LEU A 45 -0.74 9.80 -14.34
C LEU A 45 -0.58 8.32 -13.95
N LYS A 46 -0.07 7.45 -14.84
CA LYS A 46 0.24 6.06 -14.50
C LYS A 46 1.34 5.96 -13.47
N ILE A 47 2.34 6.85 -13.52
CA ILE A 47 3.42 6.93 -12.51
C ILE A 47 2.81 7.16 -11.13
N SER A 48 1.90 8.12 -11.01
CA SER A 48 1.20 8.40 -9.74
C SER A 48 0.39 7.19 -9.25
N MET A 49 -0.26 6.46 -10.16
CA MET A 49 -1.02 5.25 -9.83
C MET A 49 -0.09 4.12 -9.36
N ASN A 50 1.02 3.88 -10.05
CA ASN A 50 2.02 2.88 -9.64
C ASN A 50 2.58 3.21 -8.25
N THR A 51 2.88 4.48 -7.95
CA THR A 51 3.29 4.86 -6.58
C THR A 51 2.24 4.50 -5.52
N ILE A 52 0.95 4.65 -5.80
CA ILE A 52 -0.13 4.25 -4.88
C ILE A 52 -0.18 2.73 -4.71
N HIS A 53 0.00 1.97 -5.80
CA HIS A 53 0.13 0.51 -5.77
C HIS A 53 1.28 0.07 -4.87
N ASP A 54 2.47 0.64 -5.08
CA ASP A 54 3.70 0.30 -4.36
C ASP A 54 3.59 0.61 -2.87
N ILE A 55 3.00 1.77 -2.51
CA ILE A 55 2.69 2.10 -1.12
C ILE A 55 1.72 1.07 -0.51
N SER A 56 0.70 0.65 -1.25
CA SER A 56 -0.25 -0.35 -0.76
C SER A 56 0.43 -1.70 -0.49
N HIS A 57 1.39 -2.12 -1.32
CA HIS A 57 2.17 -3.33 -1.09
C HIS A 57 3.14 -3.20 0.07
N ALA A 58 3.80 -2.05 0.22
CA ALA A 58 4.65 -1.79 1.38
C ALA A 58 3.86 -1.86 2.71
N ILE A 59 2.64 -1.31 2.75
CA ILE A 59 1.77 -1.42 3.92
C ILE A 59 1.39 -2.88 4.19
N LYS A 60 1.05 -3.64 3.14
CA LYS A 60 0.72 -5.06 3.25
C LYS A 60 1.89 -5.86 3.85
N ASP A 61 3.10 -5.66 3.32
CA ASP A 61 4.29 -6.37 3.81
C ASP A 61 4.56 -6.06 5.30
N VAL A 62 4.35 -4.80 5.74
CA VAL A 62 4.46 -4.43 7.17
C VAL A 62 3.38 -5.13 8.02
N LEU A 63 2.14 -5.20 7.53
CA LEU A 63 1.06 -5.93 8.22
C LEU A 63 1.35 -7.43 8.34
N ASP A 64 2.02 -8.00 7.33
CA ASP A 64 2.47 -9.40 7.29
C ASP A 64 3.73 -9.66 8.15
N GLY A 65 4.25 -8.62 8.82
CA GLY A 65 5.33 -8.72 9.81
C GLY A 65 6.72 -8.32 9.31
N MET A 66 6.84 -7.81 8.09
CA MET A 66 8.09 -7.24 7.58
C MET A 66 8.43 -5.92 8.28
N SER A 67 9.73 -5.59 8.42
CA SER A 67 10.10 -4.27 8.93
C SER A 67 9.77 -3.17 7.91
N PRO A 68 9.45 -1.94 8.34
CA PRO A 68 9.13 -0.84 7.41
C PRO A 68 10.23 -0.56 6.38
N ARG A 69 11.51 -0.69 6.78
CA ARG A 69 12.64 -0.40 5.88
C ARG A 69 12.78 -1.45 4.79
N GLU A 70 12.58 -2.73 5.13
CA GLU A 70 12.58 -3.81 4.14
C GLU A 70 11.37 -3.68 3.21
N ALA A 71 10.19 -3.38 3.73
CA ALA A 71 8.98 -3.20 2.91
C ALA A 71 9.11 -2.03 1.92
N ILE A 72 9.71 -0.91 2.34
CA ILE A 72 10.02 0.21 1.46
C ILE A 72 11.06 -0.20 0.40
N GLY A 73 12.16 -0.84 0.82
CA GLY A 73 13.19 -1.29 -0.11
C GLY A 73 12.73 -2.35 -1.09
N LYS A 74 11.70 -3.13 -0.78
CA LYS A 74 11.14 -4.14 -1.69
C LYS A 74 10.16 -3.56 -2.70
N ASN A 75 9.40 -2.53 -2.33
CA ASN A 75 8.27 -2.08 -3.14
C ASN A 75 8.45 -0.68 -3.75
N MET A 76 9.33 0.16 -3.20
CA MET A 76 9.37 1.60 -3.50
C MET A 76 10.76 2.12 -3.89
N THR A 77 11.74 1.24 -4.02
CA THR A 77 13.01 1.58 -4.66
C THR A 77 12.99 1.06 -6.08
N GLU A 78 13.66 1.76 -6.98
CA GLU A 78 13.91 1.24 -8.32
C GLU A 78 14.70 -0.06 -8.16
N ASP A 79 14.09 -1.19 -8.50
CA ASP A 79 14.89 -2.36 -8.87
C ASP A 79 15.65 -1.92 -10.13
N ASP A 80 17.00 -1.92 -10.07
CA ASP A 80 17.86 -1.85 -11.26
C ASP A 80 17.73 -3.15 -12.10
N GLU A 81 16.52 -3.71 -12.18
CA GLU A 81 16.13 -4.78 -13.06
C GLU A 81 15.13 -4.19 -14.04
N GLU A 82 15.69 -3.52 -15.07
CA GLU A 82 15.13 -3.63 -16.41
C GLU A 82 15.00 -5.14 -16.71
N GLU A 83 13.87 -5.76 -16.40
CA GLU A 83 13.54 -7.08 -16.91
C GLU A 83 12.11 -7.10 -17.51
N GLU A 84 12.13 -6.90 -18.84
CA GLU A 84 11.24 -7.38 -19.93
C GLU A 84 9.71 -7.14 -19.90
#